data_AF-A0A1V3TJV4-F1
#
_entry.id   AF-A0A1V3TJV4-F1
#
_cell.length_a   1.000
_cell.length_b   1.000
_cell.length_c   1.000
_cell.angle_alpha   90.00
_cell.angle_beta   90.00
_cell.angle_gamma   90.00
#
_symmetry.space_group_name_H-M   'P 1'
#
loop_
_entity.id
_entity.type
_entity.pdbx_description
1 polymer ?
#
loop_
_entity_poly.entity_id
_entity_poly.type
_entity_poly.pdbx_seq_one_letter_code
_entity_poly.pdbx_strand_id
1 'polypeptide(L)'
;MQLNTAQQSQISSSHRLIELTSSLRHQLDLNSRLGKRHKFIDQNFFVNHILKDVIDIEEKSILNRVQAIIKRTEKNYLNPDKVDYAVEALFDSSFFKNHNYFLDRDIAKILIKNALNDSHIKIMFPILSRKPLSPIKNKGNLPDLGEIYTLIRCYSFAKILSVFLEKPCKFIILADGYKYNRACNTPHHIIDSYQKSLHYWANRLNLEPYINIVNYENWIKCNKSLNNNNVL
;
A
#
# COMPACT_ATOMS: atom_id res chain seq x y z
N MET A 1 30.55 29.61 17.04
CA MET A 1 29.73 28.67 16.25
C MET A 1 29.31 29.41 14.99
N GLN A 2 30.10 29.31 13.91
CA GLN A 2 29.80 29.98 12.64
C GLN A 2 28.82 29.13 11.85
N LEU A 3 27.67 29.73 11.51
CA LEU A 3 26.67 29.12 10.64
C LEU A 3 27.18 29.17 9.19
N ASN A 4 27.27 27.99 8.57
CA ASN A 4 27.61 27.84 7.16
C ASN A 4 26.57 28.56 6.29
N THR A 5 27.03 29.53 5.49
CA THR A 5 26.26 30.38 4.58
C THR A 5 25.85 29.71 3.25
N ALA A 6 25.91 28.38 3.16
CA ALA A 6 25.58 27.63 1.94
C ALA A 6 24.17 27.00 2.02
N GLN A 7 23.13 27.83 2.14
CA GLN A 7 21.75 27.42 1.83
C GLN A 7 21.37 27.99 0.46
N GLN A 8 21.85 27.35 -0.61
CA GLN A 8 21.29 27.53 -1.96
C GLN A 8 21.00 26.16 -2.58
N SER A 9 19.71 25.96 -2.87
CA SER A 9 19.03 24.87 -3.61
C SER A 9 19.51 23.43 -3.39
N GLN A 10 18.71 22.64 -2.66
CA GLN A 10 18.79 21.18 -2.57
C GLN A 10 18.33 20.46 -3.86
N ILE A 11 18.86 20.86 -5.01
CA ILE A 11 18.84 20.00 -6.21
C ILE A 11 20.30 19.57 -6.37
N SER A 12 20.61 18.32 -6.05
CA SER A 12 21.97 17.80 -6.21
C SER A 12 22.38 17.98 -7.67
N SER A 13 23.35 18.86 -7.93
CA SER A 13 24.02 18.91 -9.23
C SER A 13 24.49 17.49 -9.53
N SER A 14 24.15 16.98 -10.72
CA SER A 14 24.47 15.61 -11.16
C SER A 14 25.96 15.30 -10.98
N HIS A 15 26.82 16.32 -11.12
CA HIS A 15 28.25 16.28 -10.88
C HIS A 15 28.63 15.96 -9.43
N ARG A 16 27.95 16.55 -8.43
CA ARG A 16 28.19 16.25 -7.00
C ARG A 16 27.74 14.84 -6.65
N LEU A 17 26.66 14.35 -7.26
CA LEU A 17 26.20 12.98 -7.06
C LEU A 17 27.18 11.97 -7.67
N ILE A 18 27.70 12.28 -8.86
CA ILE A 18 28.77 11.51 -9.52
C ILE A 18 30.02 11.49 -8.64
N GLU A 19 30.50 12.64 -8.15
CA GLU A 19 31.63 12.73 -7.22
C GLU A 19 31.41 11.91 -5.95
N LEU A 20 30.24 12.04 -5.30
CA LEU A 20 29.90 11.27 -4.10
C LEU A 20 29.91 9.77 -4.38
N THR A 21 29.32 9.32 -5.49
CA THR A 21 29.29 7.89 -5.89
C THR A 21 30.64 7.36 -6.36
N SER A 22 31.56 8.24 -6.79
CA SER A 22 32.90 7.84 -7.25
C SER A 22 33.86 7.50 -6.09
N SER A 23 33.57 7.95 -4.87
CA SER A 23 34.37 7.62 -3.69
C SER A 23 34.18 6.16 -3.25
N LEU A 24 35.27 5.49 -2.87
CA LEU A 24 35.34 4.07 -2.46
C LEU A 24 34.29 3.65 -1.41
N ARG A 25 33.87 4.57 -0.54
CA ARG A 25 32.85 4.34 0.50
C ARG A 25 31.44 4.11 -0.08
N HIS A 26 31.18 4.61 -1.29
CA HIS A 26 29.88 4.58 -1.96
C HIS A 26 29.86 3.69 -3.20
N GLN A 27 30.95 2.95 -3.46
CA GLN A 27 30.95 1.92 -4.48
C GLN A 27 29.98 0.81 -4.09
N LEU A 28 29.06 0.50 -5.02
CA LEU A 28 28.19 -0.66 -4.88
C LEU A 28 29.07 -1.91 -4.83
N ASP A 29 28.80 -2.82 -3.90
CA ASP A 29 29.46 -4.12 -3.88
C ASP A 29 29.01 -4.92 -5.11
N LEU A 30 29.77 -4.79 -6.20
CA LEU A 30 29.51 -5.46 -7.47
C LEU A 30 29.91 -6.95 -7.43
N ASN A 31 30.72 -7.34 -6.43
CA ASN A 31 31.38 -8.65 -6.39
C ASN A 31 30.58 -9.68 -5.60
N SER A 32 29.58 -9.28 -4.82
CA SER A 32 28.69 -10.22 -4.12
C SER A 32 27.22 -9.83 -4.28
N ARG A 33 26.39 -10.74 -4.85
CA ARG A 33 24.93 -10.52 -5.05
C ARG A 33 24.18 -10.09 -3.79
N LEU A 34 24.72 -10.38 -2.59
CA LEU A 34 24.08 -10.13 -1.30
C LEU A 34 24.87 -9.15 -0.39
N GLY A 35 26.06 -8.70 -0.81
CA GLY A 35 26.99 -7.98 0.06
C GLY A 35 27.74 -8.92 1.01
N LYS A 36 28.90 -8.52 1.54
CA LYS A 36 29.67 -9.31 2.54
C LYS A 36 28.99 -9.46 3.91
N ARG A 37 27.88 -8.76 4.17
CA ARG A 37 27.19 -8.73 5.48
C ARG A 37 25.72 -9.14 5.34
N HIS A 38 25.48 -10.42 5.07
CA HIS A 38 24.14 -11.00 5.10
C HIS A 38 24.12 -12.26 5.96
N LYS A 39 22.94 -12.59 6.49
CA LYS A 39 22.66 -13.88 7.12
C LYS A 39 21.50 -14.51 6.37
N PHE A 40 21.60 -15.81 6.15
CA PHE A 40 20.48 -16.57 5.62
C PHE A 40 19.56 -16.97 6.76
N ILE A 41 18.27 -16.81 6.53
CA ILE A 41 17.22 -17.41 7.33
C ILE A 41 16.54 -18.47 6.48
N ASP A 42 16.13 -19.56 7.10
CA ASP A 42 15.37 -20.59 6.43
C ASP A 42 14.01 -20.03 5.95
N GLN A 43 13.59 -20.45 4.76
CA GLN A 43 12.36 -19.95 4.14
C GLN A 43 11.12 -20.44 4.89
N ASN A 44 11.12 -21.70 5.37
CA ASN A 44 10.01 -22.24 6.15
C ASN A 44 9.93 -21.53 7.50
N PHE A 45 11.08 -21.26 8.13
CA PHE A 45 11.13 -20.48 9.35
C PHE A 45 10.54 -19.08 9.16
N PHE A 46 10.96 -18.38 8.10
CA PHE A 46 10.44 -17.05 7.79
C PHE A 46 8.91 -17.05 7.54
N VAL A 47 8.42 -17.98 6.73
CA VAL A 47 7.00 -18.02 6.37
C VAL A 47 6.13 -18.49 7.53
N ASN A 48 6.51 -19.56 8.23
CA ASN A 48 5.64 -20.22 9.21
C ASN A 48 5.76 -19.63 10.63
N HIS A 49 6.84 -18.91 10.93
CA HIS A 49 7.03 -18.27 12.23
C HIS A 49 7.00 -16.76 12.10
N ILE A 50 7.95 -16.16 11.37
CA ILE A 50 8.07 -14.69 11.33
C ILE A 50 6.83 -14.03 10.74
N LEU A 51 6.40 -14.44 9.54
CA LEU A 51 5.22 -13.84 8.91
C LEU A 51 3.93 -14.16 9.66
N LYS A 52 3.84 -15.34 10.27
CA LYS A 52 2.69 -15.71 11.11
C LYS A 52 2.59 -14.80 12.32
N ASP A 53 3.69 -14.59 13.05
CA ASP A 53 3.73 -13.70 14.21
C ASP A 53 3.36 -12.26 13.82
N VAL A 54 3.79 -11.79 12.64
CA VAL A 54 3.40 -10.48 12.12
C VAL A 54 1.88 -10.37 11.93
N ILE A 55 1.23 -11.38 11.36
CA ILE A 55 -0.23 -11.41 11.20
C ILE A 55 -0.92 -11.46 12.56
N ASP A 56 -0.46 -12.30 13.48
CA ASP A 56 -1.06 -12.44 14.81
C ASP A 56 -0.95 -11.13 15.63
N ILE A 57 0.17 -10.41 15.49
CA ILE A 57 0.35 -9.08 16.09
C ILE A 57 -0.59 -8.06 15.43
N GLU A 58 -0.72 -8.10 14.11
CA GLU A 58 -1.58 -7.18 13.38
C GLU A 58 -3.06 -7.39 13.75
N GLU A 59 -3.51 -8.62 13.92
CA GLU A 59 -4.87 -8.94 14.39
C GLU A 59 -5.17 -8.32 15.76
N LYS A 60 -4.21 -8.38 16.69
CA LYS A 60 -4.35 -7.69 17.99
C LYS A 60 -4.33 -6.17 17.82
N SER A 61 -3.50 -5.66 16.91
CA SER A 61 -3.41 -4.23 16.59
C SER A 61 -4.74 -3.68 16.06
N ILE A 62 -5.46 -4.43 15.22
CA ILE A 62 -6.78 -4.07 14.69
C ILE A 62 -7.76 -3.76 15.83
N LEU A 63 -7.85 -4.62 16.86
CA LEU A 63 -8.75 -4.40 18.00
C LEU A 63 -8.40 -3.12 18.76
N ASN A 64 -7.12 -2.90 19.04
CA ASN A 64 -6.64 -1.68 19.69
C ASN A 64 -6.97 -0.44 18.84
N ARG A 65 -6.89 -0.58 17.51
CA ARG A 65 -7.16 0.52 16.59
C ARG A 65 -8.63 0.87 16.50
N VAL A 66 -9.51 -0.14 16.47
CA VAL A 66 -10.97 0.06 16.58
C VAL A 66 -11.30 0.87 17.84
N GLN A 67 -10.76 0.47 18.99
CA GLN A 67 -10.99 1.19 20.25
C GLN A 67 -10.45 2.63 20.23
N ALA A 68 -9.29 2.86 19.61
CA ALA A 68 -8.74 4.20 19.44
C ALA A 68 -9.61 5.08 18.52
N ILE A 69 -10.14 4.51 17.44
CA ILE A 69 -11.07 5.20 16.53
C ILE A 69 -12.36 5.55 17.26
N ILE A 70 -12.94 4.62 18.02
CA ILE A 70 -14.16 4.85 18.80
C ILE A 70 -13.98 6.07 19.72
N LYS A 71 -12.94 6.05 20.57
CA LYS A 71 -12.64 7.14 21.52
C LYS A 71 -12.46 8.49 20.84
N ARG A 72 -11.82 8.53 19.66
CA ARG A 72 -11.66 9.78 18.91
C ARG A 72 -12.98 10.27 18.32
N THR A 73 -13.80 9.35 17.81
CA THR A 73 -15.09 9.66 17.19
C THR A 73 -16.05 10.21 18.24
N GLU A 74 -16.19 9.56 19.39
CA GLU A 74 -17.02 10.01 20.51
C GLU A 74 -16.59 11.38 21.07
N LYS A 75 -15.31 11.71 20.96
CA LYS A 75 -14.80 13.05 21.32
C LYS A 75 -15.20 14.12 20.30
N ASN A 76 -15.30 13.74 19.02
CA ASN A 76 -15.50 14.68 17.91
C ASN A 76 -16.98 14.89 17.54
N TYR A 77 -17.87 13.96 17.89
CA TYR A 77 -19.29 14.01 17.51
C TYR A 77 -20.19 13.76 18.72
N LEU A 78 -21.29 14.51 18.82
CA LEU A 78 -22.21 14.47 19.95
C LEU A 78 -23.08 13.18 19.99
N ASN A 79 -23.26 12.51 18.85
CA ASN A 79 -23.94 11.21 18.72
C ASN A 79 -23.44 10.51 17.44
N PRO A 80 -22.25 9.87 17.48
CA PRO A 80 -21.64 9.32 16.28
C PRO A 80 -22.42 8.12 15.73
N ASP A 81 -22.64 8.11 14.42
CA ASP A 81 -23.16 6.94 13.70
C ASP A 81 -22.02 6.10 13.08
N LYS A 82 -22.37 4.98 12.45
CA LYS A 82 -21.39 4.10 11.77
C LYS A 82 -20.59 4.78 10.66
N VAL A 83 -21.17 5.79 10.01
CA VAL A 83 -20.49 6.56 8.95
C VAL A 83 -19.43 7.46 9.58
N ASP A 84 -19.73 8.07 10.73
CA ASP A 84 -18.75 8.88 11.47
C ASP A 84 -17.53 8.06 11.89
N TYR A 85 -17.73 6.85 12.43
CA TYR A 85 -16.62 5.95 12.77
C TYR A 85 -15.80 5.53 11.53
N ALA A 86 -16.47 5.24 10.40
CA ALA A 86 -15.79 4.88 9.16
C ALA A 86 -14.99 6.04 8.56
N VAL A 87 -15.51 7.28 8.67
CA VAL A 87 -14.77 8.49 8.30
C VAL A 87 -13.57 8.68 9.21
N GLU A 88 -13.71 8.56 10.53
CA GLU A 88 -12.55 8.65 11.42
C GLU A 88 -11.49 7.56 11.14
N ALA A 89 -11.91 6.36 10.72
CA ALA A 89 -11.00 5.33 10.25
C ALA A 89 -10.25 5.75 8.97
N LEU A 90 -10.94 6.33 7.98
CA LEU A 90 -10.33 6.83 6.74
C LEU A 90 -9.27 7.90 7.00
N PHE A 91 -9.49 8.78 7.98
CA PHE A 91 -8.55 9.85 8.32
C PHE A 91 -7.49 9.41 9.34
N ASP A 92 -7.39 8.11 9.62
CA ASP A 92 -6.43 7.61 10.57
C ASP A 92 -5.03 7.44 9.96
N SER A 93 -4.09 8.25 10.46
CA SER A 93 -2.75 8.42 9.88
C SER A 93 -1.83 7.19 9.98
N SER A 94 -2.22 6.12 10.70
CA SER A 94 -1.49 4.84 10.64
C SER A 94 -1.64 4.13 9.31
N PHE A 95 -2.77 4.31 8.62
CA PHE A 95 -3.03 3.63 7.36
C PHE A 95 -2.51 4.48 6.22
N PHE A 96 -3.13 5.64 6.05
CA PHE A 96 -2.86 6.56 4.96
C PHE A 96 -2.85 7.99 5.50
N LYS A 97 -1.90 8.79 5.04
CA LYS A 97 -1.90 10.23 5.31
C LYS A 97 -2.91 10.89 4.39
N ASN A 98 -4.16 10.98 4.83
CA ASN A 98 -5.19 11.73 4.13
C ASN A 98 -5.14 13.19 4.52
N HIS A 99 -5.16 14.07 3.51
CA HIS A 99 -5.25 15.51 3.69
C HIS A 99 -6.64 15.96 3.26
N ASN A 100 -7.27 16.86 4.02
CA ASN A 100 -8.60 17.42 3.70
C ASN A 100 -8.65 18.11 2.33
N TYR A 101 -7.49 18.38 1.72
CA TYR A 101 -7.37 18.93 0.38
C TYR A 101 -7.78 17.93 -0.71
N PHE A 102 -7.50 16.64 -0.52
CA PHE A 102 -7.80 15.60 -1.51
C PHE A 102 -9.15 14.92 -1.28
N LEU A 103 -9.53 14.77 -0.02
CA LEU A 103 -10.82 14.23 0.38
C LEU A 103 -11.26 14.97 1.64
N ASP A 104 -12.36 15.70 1.54
CA ASP A 104 -12.99 16.32 2.69
C ASP A 104 -13.82 15.29 3.48
N ARG A 105 -13.98 15.53 4.79
CA ARG A 105 -14.73 14.63 5.67
C ARG A 105 -16.20 14.55 5.30
N ASP A 106 -16.85 15.64 4.89
CA ASP A 106 -18.25 15.62 4.49
C ASP A 106 -18.45 14.88 3.17
N ILE A 107 -17.52 15.06 2.23
CA ILE A 107 -17.49 14.27 0.99
C ILE A 107 -17.32 12.78 1.31
N ALA A 108 -16.41 12.43 2.22
CA ALA A 108 -16.22 11.05 2.66
C ALA A 108 -17.50 10.46 3.27
N LYS A 109 -18.24 11.23 4.10
CA LYS A 109 -19.55 10.81 4.64
C LYS A 109 -20.54 10.50 3.53
N ILE A 110 -20.65 11.36 2.52
CA ILE A 110 -21.55 11.15 1.37
C ILE A 110 -21.16 9.89 0.60
N LEU A 111 -19.88 9.71 0.29
CA LEU A 111 -19.39 8.55 -0.45
C LEU A 111 -19.66 7.23 0.31
N ILE A 112 -19.41 7.22 1.62
CA ILE A 112 -19.70 6.05 2.46
C ILE A 112 -21.21 5.77 2.52
N LYS A 113 -22.04 6.80 2.70
CA LYS A 113 -23.50 6.66 2.69
C LYS A 113 -24.01 6.07 1.38
N ASN A 114 -23.48 6.51 0.25
CA ASN A 114 -23.84 5.95 -1.05
C ASN A 114 -23.39 4.50 -1.19
N ALA A 115 -22.17 4.18 -0.75
CA ALA A 115 -21.63 2.82 -0.78
C ALA A 115 -22.38 1.85 0.16
N LEU A 116 -23.08 2.34 1.19
CA LEU A 116 -23.94 1.51 2.04
C LEU A 116 -25.14 0.93 1.27
N ASN A 117 -25.46 1.40 0.07
CA ASN A 117 -26.50 0.78 -0.77
C ASN A 117 -26.00 -0.49 -1.48
N ASP A 118 -24.68 -0.69 -1.56
CA ASP A 118 -24.09 -1.86 -2.20
C ASP A 118 -24.08 -3.09 -1.28
N SER A 119 -23.99 -4.28 -1.89
CA SER A 119 -23.81 -5.54 -1.14
C SER A 119 -22.44 -5.65 -0.48
N HIS A 120 -21.43 -4.98 -1.06
CA HIS A 120 -20.05 -4.94 -0.56
C HIS A 120 -19.48 -3.54 -0.76
N ILE A 121 -18.82 -3.02 0.27
CA ILE A 121 -18.15 -1.73 0.19
C ILE A 121 -16.76 -1.95 -0.38
N LYS A 122 -16.43 -1.24 -1.46
CA LYS A 122 -15.15 -1.40 -2.16
C LYS A 122 -14.32 -0.14 -1.99
N ILE A 123 -13.08 -0.32 -1.53
CA ILE A 123 -12.09 0.75 -1.43
C ILE A 123 -11.07 0.49 -2.53
N MET A 124 -10.84 1.44 -3.42
CA MET A 124 -10.07 1.19 -4.64
C MET A 124 -8.84 2.08 -4.69
N PHE A 125 -7.65 1.49 -4.76
CA PHE A 125 -6.39 2.23 -4.75
C PHE A 125 -5.46 1.74 -5.87
N PRO A 126 -5.00 2.65 -6.76
CA PRO A 126 -3.92 2.34 -7.71
C PRO A 126 -2.58 2.35 -6.99
N ILE A 127 -2.11 1.17 -6.61
CA ILE A 127 -0.85 0.95 -5.90
C ILE A 127 -0.21 -0.36 -6.37
N LEU A 128 1.03 -0.61 -5.94
CA LEU A 128 1.76 -1.84 -6.23
C LEU A 128 1.90 -2.09 -7.73
N SER A 129 2.48 -1.12 -8.44
CA SER A 129 2.69 -1.18 -9.89
C SER A 129 3.66 -2.32 -10.28
N ARG A 130 4.90 -2.19 -9.81
CA ARG A 130 6.05 -3.07 -10.00
C ARG A 130 7.21 -2.57 -9.14
N LYS A 131 8.22 -3.41 -8.94
CA LYS A 131 9.52 -2.91 -8.46
C LYS A 131 10.25 -2.12 -9.56
N PRO A 132 10.85 -0.96 -9.22
CA PRO A 132 11.83 -0.30 -10.09
C PRO A 132 12.98 -1.24 -10.47
N LEU A 133 13.33 -1.32 -11.75
CA LEU A 133 14.48 -2.07 -12.26
C LEU A 133 15.78 -1.31 -11.97
N SER A 134 16.08 -1.14 -10.69
CA SER A 134 17.27 -0.43 -10.23
C SER A 134 17.93 -1.27 -9.13
N PRO A 135 19.15 -1.78 -9.36
CA PRO A 135 19.85 -2.61 -8.37
C PRO A 135 20.23 -1.82 -7.10
N ILE A 136 20.25 -0.49 -7.18
CA ILE A 136 20.45 0.40 -6.05
C ILE A 136 19.21 0.44 -5.16
N LYS A 137 18.01 0.37 -5.76
CA LYS A 137 16.74 0.50 -5.05
C LYS A 137 16.18 -0.84 -4.60
N ASN A 138 16.39 -1.91 -5.38
CA ASN A 138 15.78 -3.21 -5.14
C ASN A 138 16.76 -4.35 -5.41
N LYS A 139 16.69 -5.41 -4.60
CA LYS A 139 17.48 -6.65 -4.78
C LYS A 139 16.79 -7.69 -5.67
N GLY A 140 15.73 -7.30 -6.37
CA GLY A 140 14.94 -8.17 -7.24
C GLY A 140 13.68 -7.47 -7.71
N ASN A 141 12.90 -8.18 -8.53
CA ASN A 141 11.69 -7.65 -9.15
C ASN A 141 10.40 -8.14 -8.48
N LEU A 142 10.52 -9.02 -7.49
CA LEU A 142 9.39 -9.58 -6.75
C LEU A 142 9.05 -8.71 -5.52
N PRO A 143 7.80 -8.79 -5.02
CA PRO A 143 7.41 -8.21 -3.75
C PRO A 143 8.35 -8.66 -2.62
N ASP A 144 8.79 -7.71 -1.81
CA ASP A 144 9.50 -7.96 -0.55
C ASP A 144 8.60 -7.63 0.65
N LEU A 145 9.19 -7.58 1.85
CA LEU A 145 8.47 -7.27 3.08
C LEU A 145 7.71 -5.95 3.03
N GLY A 146 8.17 -4.95 2.26
CA GLY A 146 7.48 -3.68 2.11
C GLY A 146 6.13 -3.84 1.42
N GLU A 147 6.09 -4.60 0.33
CA GLU A 147 4.83 -4.91 -0.36
C GLU A 147 3.95 -5.85 0.45
N ILE A 148 4.52 -6.88 1.08
CA ILE A 148 3.78 -7.81 1.94
C ILE A 148 3.10 -7.04 3.08
N TYR A 149 3.83 -6.16 3.77
CA TYR A 149 3.27 -5.34 4.83
C TYR A 149 2.24 -4.33 4.30
N THR A 150 2.39 -3.86 3.06
CA THR A 150 1.36 -3.02 2.42
C THR A 150 0.05 -3.80 2.21
N LEU A 151 0.12 -5.07 1.79
CA LEU A 151 -1.07 -5.94 1.69
C LEU A 151 -1.73 -6.13 3.06
N ILE A 152 -0.94 -6.42 4.09
CA ILE A 152 -1.40 -6.59 5.48
C ILE A 152 -2.10 -5.31 5.97
N ARG A 153 -1.50 -4.14 5.71
CA ARG A 153 -2.10 -2.85 6.09
C ARG A 153 -3.44 -2.60 5.39
N CYS A 154 -3.54 -2.92 4.10
CA CYS A 154 -4.80 -2.80 3.36
C CYS A 154 -5.86 -3.76 3.91
N TYR A 155 -5.44 -4.96 4.31
CA TYR A 155 -6.29 -5.97 4.93
C TYR A 155 -6.85 -5.46 6.26
N SER A 156 -5.98 -4.96 7.13
CA SER A 156 -6.37 -4.39 8.44
C SER A 156 -7.35 -3.25 8.27
N PHE A 157 -7.10 -2.37 7.29
CA PHE A 157 -7.97 -1.25 7.02
C PHE A 157 -9.38 -1.68 6.57
N ALA A 158 -9.48 -2.61 5.61
CA ALA A 158 -10.76 -3.15 5.16
C ALA A 158 -11.49 -3.90 6.29
N LYS A 159 -10.76 -4.62 7.15
CA LYS A 159 -11.34 -5.31 8.30
C LYS A 159 -11.92 -4.35 9.32
N ILE A 160 -11.20 -3.27 9.66
CA ILE A 160 -11.69 -2.20 10.55
C ILE A 160 -12.96 -1.54 9.99
N LEU A 161 -12.95 -1.21 8.69
CA LEU A 161 -14.14 -0.62 8.07
C LEU A 161 -15.32 -1.59 8.06
N SER A 162 -15.08 -2.89 7.88
CA SER A 162 -16.13 -3.90 7.96
C SER A 162 -16.77 -3.97 9.34
N VAL A 163 -15.99 -3.76 10.41
CA VAL A 163 -16.48 -3.69 11.79
C VAL A 163 -17.41 -2.49 11.96
N PHE A 164 -16.98 -1.29 11.56
CA PHE A 164 -17.80 -0.09 11.76
C PHE A 164 -19.05 -0.06 10.88
N LEU A 165 -18.93 -0.47 9.62
CA LEU A 165 -20.03 -0.39 8.66
C LEU A 165 -21.00 -1.57 8.75
N GLU A 166 -20.65 -2.59 9.53
CA GLU A 166 -21.40 -3.85 9.68
C GLU A 166 -21.67 -4.51 8.32
N LYS A 167 -20.73 -4.36 7.39
CA LYS A 167 -20.81 -4.86 6.02
C LYS A 167 -19.46 -5.38 5.55
N PRO A 168 -19.44 -6.42 4.69
CA PRO A 168 -18.20 -6.86 4.05
C PRO A 168 -17.56 -5.71 3.27
N CYS A 169 -16.36 -5.30 3.69
CA CYS A 169 -15.54 -4.34 2.96
C CYS A 169 -14.37 -5.06 2.29
N LYS A 170 -14.11 -4.69 1.03
CA LYS A 170 -12.95 -5.20 0.27
C LYS A 170 -12.07 -4.05 -0.19
N PHE A 171 -10.78 -4.20 0.04
CA PHE A 171 -9.75 -3.36 -0.54
C PHE A 171 -9.34 -3.90 -1.91
N ILE A 172 -9.64 -3.14 -2.95
CA ILE A 172 -9.30 -3.46 -4.34
C ILE A 172 -8.01 -2.73 -4.70
N ILE A 173 -6.93 -3.50 -4.81
CA ILE A 173 -5.64 -3.01 -5.27
C ILE A 173 -5.65 -3.04 -6.79
N LEU A 174 -5.62 -1.86 -7.39
CA LEU A 174 -5.53 -1.69 -8.84
C LEU A 174 -4.06 -1.66 -9.25
N ALA A 175 -3.46 -2.83 -9.45
CA ALA A 175 -2.05 -2.96 -9.83
C ALA A 175 -1.82 -2.37 -11.24
N ASP A 176 -1.13 -1.24 -11.29
CA ASP A 176 -0.98 -0.38 -12.47
C ASP A 176 0.38 -0.49 -13.17
N GLY A 177 1.06 -1.62 -13.00
CA GLY A 177 2.35 -1.91 -13.63
C GLY A 177 2.34 -1.76 -15.16
N TYR A 178 1.28 -2.22 -15.84
CA TYR A 178 1.13 -2.11 -17.29
C TYR A 178 0.94 -0.66 -17.77
N LYS A 179 0.27 0.17 -16.96
CA LYS A 179 0.11 1.60 -17.25
C LYS A 179 1.48 2.27 -17.33
N TYR A 180 2.35 2.03 -16.35
CA TYR A 180 3.69 2.60 -16.29
C TYR A 180 4.72 1.91 -17.18
N ASN A 181 4.39 0.75 -17.76
CA ASN A 181 5.28 0.13 -18.75
C ASN A 181 5.59 1.11 -19.89
N ARG A 182 4.60 1.85 -20.38
CA ARG A 182 4.77 2.83 -21.48
C ARG A 182 5.86 3.87 -21.21
N ALA A 183 6.05 4.26 -19.95
CA ALA A 183 7.04 5.26 -19.55
C ALA A 183 8.37 4.64 -19.11
N CYS A 184 8.39 3.37 -18.70
CA CYS A 184 9.53 2.75 -18.05
C CYS A 184 10.10 1.53 -18.77
N ASN A 185 9.52 1.12 -19.90
CA ASN A 185 9.91 -0.03 -20.71
C ASN A 185 10.18 -1.29 -19.88
N THR A 186 9.34 -1.55 -18.89
CA THR A 186 9.47 -2.76 -18.06
C THR A 186 8.86 -3.95 -18.78
N PRO A 187 9.61 -5.02 -19.05
CA PRO A 187 9.07 -6.20 -19.73
C PRO A 187 7.80 -6.75 -19.06
N HIS A 188 6.80 -7.12 -19.86
CA HIS A 188 5.51 -7.62 -19.35
C HIS A 188 5.67 -8.80 -18.41
N HIS A 189 6.54 -9.76 -18.73
CA HIS A 189 6.78 -10.93 -17.89
C HIS A 189 7.25 -10.58 -16.46
N ILE A 190 7.92 -9.44 -16.27
CA ILE A 190 8.32 -8.96 -14.94
C ILE A 190 7.10 -8.46 -14.17
N ILE A 191 6.21 -7.72 -14.83
CA ILE A 191 4.97 -7.21 -14.24
C ILE A 191 4.04 -8.38 -13.90
N ASP A 192 3.89 -9.33 -14.83
CA ASP A 192 3.15 -10.58 -14.62
C ASP A 192 3.66 -11.35 -13.39
N SER A 193 4.97 -11.57 -13.32
CA SER A 193 5.60 -12.29 -12.21
C SER A 193 5.40 -11.57 -10.87
N TYR A 194 5.55 -10.25 -10.86
CA TYR A 194 5.30 -9.43 -9.69
C TYR A 194 3.84 -9.52 -9.21
N GLN A 195 2.86 -9.35 -10.11
CA GLN A 195 1.44 -9.45 -9.77
C GLN A 195 1.05 -10.86 -9.31
N LYS A 196 1.55 -11.92 -9.97
CA LYS A 196 1.37 -13.31 -9.52
C LYS A 196 1.94 -13.53 -8.12
N SER A 197 3.11 -12.96 -7.82
CA SER A 197 3.70 -13.06 -6.48
C SER A 197 2.91 -12.29 -5.43
N LEU A 198 2.30 -11.14 -5.75
CA LEU A 198 1.38 -10.46 -4.84
C LEU A 198 0.15 -11.32 -4.50
N HIS A 199 -0.45 -11.95 -5.51
CA HIS A 199 -1.56 -12.89 -5.30
C HIS A 199 -1.14 -14.07 -4.44
N TYR A 200 0.04 -14.65 -4.69
CA TYR A 200 0.59 -15.71 -3.86
C TYR A 200 0.66 -15.29 -2.38
N TRP A 201 1.18 -14.09 -2.09
CA TRP A 201 1.28 -13.62 -0.71
C TRP A 201 -0.08 -13.33 -0.08
N ALA A 202 -1.02 -12.74 -0.82
CA ALA A 202 -2.38 -12.51 -0.33
C ALA A 202 -3.07 -13.83 0.03
N ASN A 203 -2.95 -14.86 -0.82
CA ASN A 203 -3.49 -16.19 -0.56
C ASN A 203 -2.78 -16.87 0.62
N ARG A 204 -1.43 -16.88 0.61
CA ARG A 204 -0.62 -17.56 1.62
C ARG A 204 -0.87 -17.04 3.04
N LEU A 205 -1.15 -15.75 3.16
CA LEU A 205 -1.46 -15.05 4.42
C LEU A 205 -2.98 -14.97 4.71
N ASN A 206 -3.81 -15.61 3.88
CA ASN A 206 -5.27 -15.63 4.02
C ASN A 206 -5.93 -14.22 4.05
N LEU A 207 -5.42 -13.30 3.23
CA LEU A 207 -5.91 -11.91 3.15
C LEU A 207 -7.05 -11.73 2.14
N GLU A 208 -7.27 -12.72 1.26
CA GLU A 208 -8.25 -12.71 0.16
C GLU A 208 -9.70 -12.38 0.55
N PRO A 209 -10.19 -12.69 1.78
CA PRO A 209 -11.52 -12.24 2.19
C PRO A 209 -11.70 -10.72 2.15
N TYR A 210 -10.63 -9.96 2.40
CA TYR A 210 -10.64 -8.50 2.46
C TYR A 210 -9.82 -7.82 1.36
N ILE A 211 -8.93 -8.54 0.68
CA ILE A 211 -8.09 -8.00 -0.40
C ILE A 211 -8.46 -8.62 -1.74
N ASN A 212 -8.56 -7.77 -2.76
CA ASN A 212 -8.61 -8.20 -4.15
C ASN A 212 -7.55 -7.45 -4.95
N ILE A 213 -6.72 -8.16 -5.70
CA ILE A 213 -5.70 -7.55 -6.55
C ILE A 213 -6.17 -7.69 -7.99
N VAL A 214 -6.24 -6.57 -8.70
CA VAL A 214 -6.77 -6.51 -10.06
C VAL A 214 -5.81 -5.72 -10.93
N ASN A 215 -5.57 -6.21 -12.14
CA ASN A 215 -4.85 -5.45 -13.15
C ASN A 215 -5.64 -4.18 -13.52
N TYR A 216 -5.04 -3.01 -13.33
CA TYR A 216 -5.69 -1.72 -13.58
C TYR A 216 -6.21 -1.55 -15.01
N GLU A 217 -5.44 -1.95 -16.02
CA GLU A 217 -5.84 -1.81 -17.42
C GLU A 217 -7.02 -2.72 -17.77
N ASN A 218 -7.03 -3.94 -17.20
CA ASN A 218 -8.17 -4.85 -17.37
C ASN A 218 -9.41 -4.29 -16.68
N TRP A 219 -9.27 -3.74 -15.47
CA TRP A 219 -10.37 -3.10 -14.75
C TRP A 219 -10.99 -1.94 -15.55
N ILE A 220 -10.15 -1.07 -16.14
CA ILE A 220 -10.63 0.01 -17.02
C ILE A 220 -11.40 -0.55 -18.20
N LYS A 221 -10.89 -1.58 -18.88
CA LYS A 221 -11.53 -2.14 -20.06
C LYS A 221 -12.91 -2.72 -19.72
N CYS A 222 -13.00 -3.50 -18.65
CA CYS A 222 -14.26 -4.11 -18.20
C CYS A 222 -15.28 -3.06 -17.72
N ASN A 223 -14.83 -2.00 -17.04
CA ASN A 223 -15.74 -0.93 -16.63
C ASN A 223 -16.13 -0.01 -17.78
N LYS A 224 -15.27 0.23 -18.78
CA LYS A 224 -15.69 0.94 -20.00
C LYS A 224 -16.75 0.17 -20.79
N SER A 225 -16.68 -1.16 -20.82
CA SER A 225 -17.73 -1.98 -21.44
C SER A 225 -19.06 -1.97 -20.67
N LEU A 226 -19.02 -1.73 -19.36
CA LEU A 226 -20.23 -1.51 -18.55
C LEU A 226 -20.76 -0.08 -18.70
N ASN A 227 -19.86 0.90 -18.82
CA ASN A 227 -20.20 2.33 -18.87
C ASN A 227 -20.76 2.82 -20.21
N ASN A 228 -20.63 2.03 -21.29
CA ASN A 228 -21.39 2.28 -22.52
C ASN A 228 -22.91 2.04 -22.35
N ASN A 229 -23.34 1.53 -21.18
CA ASN A 229 -24.74 1.44 -20.74
C ASN A 229 -24.95 2.15 -19.38
N ASN A 230 -24.41 3.37 -19.23
CA ASN A 230 -24.30 4.21 -18.01
C ASN A 230 -22.97 3.99 -17.30
N VAL A 231 -22.09 4.99 -17.13
CA VAL A 231 -21.69 5.58 -15.82
C VAL A 231 -20.75 6.80 -16.06
N LEU A 232 -20.94 7.79 -15.17
CA LEU A 232 -20.03 8.85 -14.69
C LEU A 232 -18.57 8.43 -14.42
#